data_AF-A0AAW1R4T5-F1
#
_entry.id   AF-A0AAW1R4T5-F1
#
_cell.length_a   1.000
_cell.length_b   1.000
_cell.length_c   1.000
_cell.angle_alpha   90.00
_cell.angle_beta   90.00
_cell.angle_gamma   90.00
#
_symmetry.space_group_name_H-M   'P 1'
#
loop_
_entity.id
_entity.type
_entity.pdbx_description
1 polymer ?
#
loop_
_entity_poly.entity_id
_entity_poly.type
_entity_poly.pdbx_seq_one_letter_code
_entity_poly.pdbx_strand_id
1 'polypeptide(L)'
;MAYLIRRLVSRNKRRFQQNGFDLDLTYVTPRIIAMGFPAEGREGWYRNPVLETKQFLERYHKGSCRVYNLCSERESSAEKLGAEVVRFPMDDHQAPSLQLMLEVCQEIDRYLGESGANVAAVHCKAGKGRTGLVICAYLMYTGMCTSGEEAMDLYSAQRTLDGRGVTVPSQRRYIRYFQDFLHRKALPHVQPLQLQQITISGLSEKALEEMMVVLWVRPWGETAARPYVYLALRQGELTATPQFACGNCEGLPTLTIADASVHLHFPPESEDGTHDAPWLLSGDIKIQVFRGSATSRTSLFYTWFNTSYVDGNPYRVERQQLDKVRKSVQARACISAHFAHVPPFHRLPDPSEGGNGASAALDPARAPHHTGLTDPSTPGACTPANGEGTGAESEPANCHREHDACSAPQRPDSNGSGPEAERRCVVHSGPSESLCLTSDQCGWSRQSSAWPVPPCSCFDVIMCLCLICKIQQGAGQPRGLQCNLEQ
;
A
#
# COMPACT_ATOMS: atom_id res chain seq x y z
N MET A 1 0.34 22.71 18.51
CA MET A 1 0.60 22.71 17.04
C MET A 1 0.66 21.31 16.43
N ALA A 2 1.56 20.41 16.85
CA ALA A 2 1.73 19.06 16.25
C ALA A 2 0.42 18.27 16.02
N TYR A 3 -0.50 18.29 16.99
CA TYR A 3 -1.84 17.68 16.88
C TYR A 3 -2.60 18.05 15.59
N LEU A 4 -2.62 19.34 15.24
CA LEU A 4 -3.28 19.85 14.03
C LEU A 4 -2.57 19.35 12.77
N ILE A 5 -1.23 19.31 12.78
CA ILE A 5 -0.41 18.81 11.66
C ILE A 5 -0.65 17.30 11.44
N ARG A 6 -0.68 16.48 12.51
CA ARG A 6 -1.01 15.04 12.44
C ARG A 6 -2.40 14.81 11.82
N ARG A 7 -3.41 15.59 12.22
CA ARG A 7 -4.76 15.55 11.64
C ARG A 7 -4.74 15.89 10.14
N LEU A 8 -4.03 16.95 9.74
CA LEU A 8 -3.89 17.34 8.32
C LEU A 8 -3.14 16.30 7.47
N VAL A 9 -2.13 15.59 8.02
CA VAL A 9 -1.41 14.52 7.30
C VAL A 9 -2.21 13.21 7.22
N SER A 10 -3.07 12.93 8.21
CA SER A 10 -3.99 11.78 8.13
C SER A 10 -5.17 12.01 7.17
N ARG A 11 -5.55 13.27 6.93
CA ARG A 11 -6.64 13.65 6.01
C ARG A 11 -7.92 12.86 6.34
N ASN A 12 -8.44 12.10 5.37
CA ASN A 12 -9.70 11.36 5.47
C ASN A 12 -9.55 10.00 6.17
N LYS A 13 -8.43 9.69 6.83
CA LYS A 13 -8.28 8.42 7.57
C LYS A 13 -8.92 8.52 8.94
N ARG A 14 -9.56 7.43 9.39
CA ARG A 14 -10.02 7.32 10.77
C ARG A 14 -8.82 7.27 11.71
N ARG A 15 -8.96 7.94 12.86
CA ARG A 15 -7.94 8.00 13.92
C ARG A 15 -8.51 7.41 15.19
N PHE A 16 -7.68 6.75 15.98
CA PHE A 16 -8.02 6.29 17.31
C PHE A 16 -7.93 7.47 18.28
N GLN A 17 -9.06 7.96 18.76
CA GLN A 17 -9.21 9.16 19.60
C GLN A 17 -9.93 8.82 20.91
N GLN A 18 -9.31 8.04 21.77
CA GLN A 18 -9.89 7.55 23.03
C GLN A 18 -8.82 7.46 24.13
N ASN A 19 -9.23 7.59 25.40
CA ASN A 19 -8.40 7.36 26.59
C ASN A 19 -7.05 8.11 26.62
N GLY A 20 -6.99 9.30 26.01
CA GLY A 20 -5.81 10.16 25.93
C GLY A 20 -4.96 10.00 24.66
N PHE A 21 -5.24 9.03 23.79
CA PHE A 21 -4.52 8.83 22.53
C PHE A 21 -5.17 9.59 21.37
N ASP A 22 -4.37 10.11 20.44
CA ASP A 22 -4.81 10.49 19.09
C ASP A 22 -3.84 9.95 18.02
N LEU A 23 -4.03 8.69 17.64
CA LEU A 23 -3.17 7.96 16.70
C LEU A 23 -3.85 7.75 15.34
N ASP A 24 -3.07 7.83 14.27
CA ASP A 24 -3.41 7.38 12.92
C ASP A 24 -3.44 5.85 12.91
N LEU A 25 -4.47 5.28 13.52
CA LEU A 25 -4.63 3.87 13.87
C LEU A 25 -6.12 3.53 13.79
N THR A 26 -6.44 2.31 13.34
CA THR A 26 -7.82 1.82 13.24
C THR A 26 -7.82 0.30 13.40
N TYR A 27 -8.73 -0.25 14.20
CA TYR A 27 -9.08 -1.67 14.16
C TYR A 27 -9.92 -1.92 12.89
N VAL A 28 -9.44 -2.77 11.99
CA VAL A 28 -10.20 -3.24 10.83
C VAL A 28 -11.08 -4.42 11.25
N THR A 29 -10.55 -5.27 12.13
CA THR A 29 -11.31 -6.25 12.94
C THR A 29 -10.82 -6.12 14.40
N PRO A 30 -11.46 -6.75 15.40
CA PRO A 30 -10.98 -6.70 16.78
C PRO A 30 -9.52 -7.14 16.97
N ARG A 31 -8.99 -7.97 16.07
CA ARG A 31 -7.63 -8.54 16.13
C ARG A 31 -6.67 -8.04 15.04
N ILE A 32 -7.14 -7.19 14.12
CA ILE A 32 -6.34 -6.63 13.02
C ILE A 32 -6.34 -5.10 13.10
N ILE A 33 -5.17 -4.51 13.35
CA ILE A 33 -4.96 -3.06 13.37
C ILE A 33 -4.28 -2.61 12.07
N ALA A 34 -4.80 -1.54 11.47
CA ALA A 34 -4.15 -0.77 10.42
C ALA A 34 -3.66 0.57 10.99
N MET A 35 -2.37 0.87 10.88
CA MET A 35 -1.81 2.13 11.38
C MET A 35 -0.82 2.82 10.44
N GLY A 36 -0.64 4.12 10.62
CA GLY A 36 0.45 4.90 10.03
C GLY A 36 1.79 4.62 10.73
N PHE A 37 2.89 4.95 10.04
CA PHE A 37 4.25 4.69 10.50
C PHE A 37 4.53 5.26 11.92
N PRO A 38 5.04 4.45 12.86
CA PRO A 38 5.48 4.90 14.18
C PRO A 38 6.83 5.61 14.05
N ALA A 39 6.79 6.94 14.09
CA ALA A 39 7.90 7.80 13.74
C ALA A 39 8.67 8.32 14.95
N GLU A 40 9.97 8.49 14.75
CA GLU A 40 10.90 9.01 15.75
C GLU A 40 11.16 10.52 15.56
N GLY A 41 11.62 11.17 16.64
CA GLY A 41 12.07 12.57 16.61
C GLY A 41 11.06 13.54 15.97
N ARG A 42 11.54 14.38 15.06
CA ARG A 42 10.74 15.43 14.39
C ARG A 42 9.65 14.87 13.48
N GLU A 43 9.76 13.64 13.00
CA GLU A 43 8.71 13.04 12.17
C GLU A 43 7.43 12.74 12.96
N GLY A 44 7.55 12.47 14.27
CA GLY A 44 6.42 12.34 15.19
C GLY A 44 5.56 13.62 15.35
N TRP A 45 5.98 14.75 14.79
CA TRP A 45 5.14 15.95 14.71
C TRP A 45 4.03 15.84 13.65
N TYR A 46 4.17 14.94 12.68
CA TYR A 46 3.23 14.79 11.57
C TYR A 46 2.83 13.32 11.27
N ARG A 47 3.54 12.35 11.85
CA ARG A 47 3.17 10.91 11.94
C ARG A 47 2.74 10.54 13.37
N ASN A 48 2.49 9.25 13.61
CA ASN A 48 2.32 8.72 14.96
C ASN A 48 3.66 8.78 15.69
N PRO A 49 3.78 9.35 16.90
CA PRO A 49 5.01 9.23 17.67
C PRO A 49 5.21 7.80 18.14
N VAL A 50 6.45 7.31 18.04
CA VAL A 50 6.79 5.96 18.51
C VAL A 50 6.44 5.75 19.99
N LEU A 51 6.64 6.77 20.85
CA LEU A 51 6.33 6.68 22.29
C LEU A 51 4.82 6.62 22.59
N GLU A 52 4.00 7.46 21.93
CA GLU A 52 2.54 7.38 22.05
C GLU A 52 2.02 6.03 21.51
N THR A 53 2.67 5.50 20.46
CA THR A 53 2.33 4.18 19.88
C THR A 53 2.72 3.03 20.83
N LYS A 54 3.91 3.08 21.45
CA LYS A 54 4.33 2.12 22.48
C LYS A 54 3.37 2.10 23.67
N GLN A 55 3.03 3.27 24.21
CA GLN A 55 2.07 3.39 25.31
C GLN A 55 0.68 2.83 24.95
N PHE A 56 0.26 2.95 23.69
CA PHE A 56 -0.97 2.32 23.22
C PHE A 56 -0.84 0.79 23.20
N LEU A 57 0.22 0.25 22.61
CA LEU A 57 0.45 -1.20 22.54
C LEU A 57 0.61 -1.83 23.94
N GLU A 58 1.36 -1.19 24.84
CA GLU A 58 1.53 -1.61 26.23
C GLU A 58 0.25 -1.52 27.06
N ARG A 59 -0.67 -0.61 26.74
CA ARG A 59 -1.94 -0.45 27.48
C ARG A 59 -3.01 -1.44 27.04
N TYR A 60 -3.11 -1.72 25.74
CA TYR A 60 -4.19 -2.55 25.19
C TYR A 60 -3.77 -3.99 24.87
N HIS A 61 -2.51 -4.23 24.51
CA HIS A 61 -2.04 -5.50 23.92
C HIS A 61 -0.67 -5.95 24.46
N LYS A 62 -0.39 -5.72 25.75
CA LYS A 62 0.91 -6.02 26.35
C LYS A 62 1.28 -7.49 26.16
N GLY A 63 2.39 -7.76 25.47
CA GLY A 63 2.84 -9.13 25.14
C GLY A 63 1.94 -9.90 24.17
N SER A 64 0.88 -9.28 23.64
CA SER A 64 -0.11 -9.89 22.75
C SER A 64 -0.26 -9.11 21.43
N CYS A 65 0.76 -8.33 21.04
CA CYS A 65 0.80 -7.66 19.74
C CYS A 65 2.11 -7.91 18.99
N ARG A 66 2.01 -8.24 17.70
CA ARG A 66 3.10 -8.26 16.73
C ARG A 66 2.85 -7.20 15.66
N VAL A 67 3.89 -6.44 15.34
CA VAL A 67 3.86 -5.31 14.41
C VAL A 67 4.43 -5.73 13.06
N TYR A 68 3.70 -5.47 11.98
CA TYR A 68 4.06 -5.87 10.63
C TYR A 68 4.44 -4.63 9.82
N ASN A 69 5.75 -4.44 9.60
CA ASN A 69 6.29 -3.30 8.86
C ASN A 69 6.43 -3.62 7.37
N LEU A 70 5.59 -2.97 6.55
CA LEU A 70 5.58 -3.11 5.10
C LEU A 70 6.49 -2.10 4.36
N CYS A 71 7.26 -1.29 5.07
CA CYS A 71 8.17 -0.33 4.45
C CYS A 71 9.46 -1.02 3.97
N SER A 72 9.76 -0.94 2.67
CA SER A 72 11.12 -1.15 2.18
C SER A 72 12.03 0.02 2.59
N GLU A 73 11.49 1.24 2.60
CA GLU A 73 12.22 2.48 2.78
C GLU A 73 12.54 2.85 4.24
N ARG A 74 11.97 2.15 5.22
CA ARG A 74 11.99 2.50 6.65
C ARG A 74 11.93 1.28 7.55
N GLU A 75 12.66 1.35 8.66
CA GLU A 75 12.64 0.33 9.71
C GLU A 75 11.75 0.76 10.89
N SER A 76 11.52 -0.15 11.84
CA SER A 76 10.77 0.14 13.06
C SER A 76 11.35 -0.72 14.18
N SER A 77 11.81 -0.07 15.25
CA SER A 77 12.51 -0.76 16.36
C SER A 77 11.49 -1.43 17.29
N ALA A 78 11.64 -2.73 17.49
CA ALA A 78 10.85 -3.52 18.44
C ALA A 78 10.98 -2.99 19.88
N GLU A 79 12.20 -2.66 20.31
CA GLU A 79 12.51 -2.08 21.63
C GLU A 79 11.74 -0.76 21.88
N LYS A 80 11.77 0.14 20.89
CA LYS A 80 11.11 1.45 20.98
C LYS A 80 9.58 1.35 20.89
N LEU A 81 9.05 0.26 20.32
CA LEU A 81 7.62 -0.04 20.25
C LEU A 81 7.10 -0.86 21.44
N GLY A 82 7.97 -1.56 22.17
CA GLY A 82 7.55 -2.50 23.22
C GLY A 82 6.82 -3.74 22.68
N ALA A 83 7.01 -4.07 21.41
CA ALA A 83 6.33 -5.15 20.70
C ALA A 83 7.26 -5.76 19.63
N GLU A 84 7.07 -7.03 19.31
CA GLU A 84 7.83 -7.70 18.25
C GLU A 84 7.53 -7.07 16.88
N VAL A 85 8.55 -6.90 16.03
CA VAL A 85 8.40 -6.32 14.68
C VAL A 85 8.89 -7.31 13.63
N VAL A 86 7.99 -7.73 12.74
CA VAL A 86 8.31 -8.53 11.55
C VAL A 86 8.26 -7.63 10.31
N ARG A 87 9.16 -7.85 9.35
CA ARG A 87 9.28 -7.03 8.14
C ARG A 87 8.92 -7.82 6.88
N PHE A 88 8.08 -7.21 6.05
CA PHE A 88 7.76 -7.68 4.71
C PHE A 88 7.85 -6.50 3.75
N PRO A 89 9.06 -6.17 3.25
CA PRO A 89 9.32 -4.90 2.58
C PRO A 89 8.57 -4.79 1.26
N MET A 90 7.76 -3.74 1.11
CA MET A 90 7.02 -3.42 -0.11
C MET A 90 7.30 -1.99 -0.54
N ASP A 91 7.70 -1.78 -1.80
CA ASP A 91 7.97 -0.44 -2.32
C ASP A 91 6.73 0.45 -2.36
N ASP A 92 6.93 1.74 -2.05
CA ASP A 92 5.83 2.67 -1.94
C ASP A 92 5.12 2.88 -3.29
N HIS A 93 3.78 2.79 -3.24
CA HIS A 93 2.87 2.78 -4.39
C HIS A 93 3.05 1.63 -5.41
N GLN A 94 3.90 0.63 -5.16
CA GLN A 94 4.00 -0.57 -6.03
C GLN A 94 3.02 -1.69 -5.60
N ALA A 95 2.97 -2.76 -6.38
CA ALA A 95 2.35 -4.04 -6.00
C ALA A 95 3.43 -5.06 -5.55
N PRO A 96 3.23 -5.79 -4.44
CA PRO A 96 4.08 -6.91 -4.05
C PRO A 96 3.90 -8.11 -4.97
N SER A 97 4.72 -9.15 -4.84
CA SER A 97 4.44 -10.44 -5.50
C SER A 97 3.29 -11.16 -4.79
N LEU A 98 2.59 -12.04 -5.51
CA LEU A 98 1.53 -12.89 -4.93
C LEU A 98 2.09 -13.82 -3.85
N GLN A 99 3.33 -14.28 -4.02
CA GLN A 99 4.05 -15.02 -2.99
C GLN A 99 4.26 -14.20 -1.72
N LEU A 100 4.75 -12.96 -1.81
CA LEU A 100 4.91 -12.10 -0.63
C LEU A 100 3.56 -11.81 0.05
N MET A 101 2.46 -11.72 -0.71
CA MET A 101 1.11 -11.62 -0.13
C MET A 101 0.74 -12.87 0.67
N LEU A 102 1.04 -14.07 0.14
CA LEU A 102 0.80 -15.34 0.84
C LEU A 102 1.64 -15.48 2.10
N GLU A 103 2.95 -15.21 2.03
CA GLU A 103 3.89 -15.29 3.15
C GLU A 103 3.44 -14.39 4.32
N VAL A 104 3.02 -13.15 4.02
CA VAL A 104 2.48 -12.23 5.03
C VAL A 104 1.20 -12.79 5.65
N CYS A 105 0.30 -13.35 4.83
CA CYS A 105 -0.96 -13.93 5.34
C CYS A 105 -0.69 -15.12 6.27
N GLN A 106 0.20 -16.02 5.87
CA GLN A 106 0.60 -17.19 6.66
C GLN A 106 1.24 -16.79 8.01
N GLU A 107 2.10 -15.78 8.04
CA GLU A 107 2.74 -15.32 9.28
C GLU A 107 1.79 -14.52 10.18
N ILE A 108 0.82 -13.79 9.64
CA ILE A 108 -0.28 -13.20 10.44
C ILE A 108 -1.16 -14.33 11.00
N ASP A 109 -1.56 -15.31 10.19
CA ASP A 109 -2.44 -16.40 10.64
C ASP A 109 -1.80 -17.23 11.73
N ARG A 110 -0.55 -17.64 11.53
CA ARG A 110 0.25 -18.39 12.51
C ARG A 110 0.31 -17.65 13.85
N TYR A 111 0.62 -16.36 13.83
CA TYR A 111 0.68 -15.55 15.05
C TYR A 111 -0.68 -15.43 15.75
N LEU A 112 -1.76 -15.22 14.99
CA LEU A 112 -3.10 -15.09 15.56
C LEU A 112 -3.68 -16.43 16.04
N GLY A 113 -3.17 -17.55 15.52
CA GLY A 113 -3.45 -18.91 15.99
C GLY A 113 -2.76 -19.29 17.30
N GLU A 114 -1.63 -18.66 17.65
CA GLU A 114 -0.90 -18.94 18.91
C GLU A 114 -1.74 -18.62 20.17
N SER A 115 -2.62 -17.61 20.12
CA SER A 115 -3.51 -17.22 21.22
C SER A 115 -4.66 -16.36 20.72
N GLY A 116 -5.88 -16.57 21.26
CA GLY A 116 -7.05 -15.74 20.96
C GLY A 116 -6.91 -14.26 21.36
N ALA A 117 -5.96 -13.94 22.25
CA ALA A 117 -5.66 -12.56 22.66
C ALA A 117 -4.71 -11.83 21.71
N ASN A 118 -4.02 -12.54 20.79
CA ASN A 118 -3.02 -11.93 19.92
C ASN A 118 -3.66 -10.96 18.90
N VAL A 119 -2.95 -9.86 18.60
CA VAL A 119 -3.39 -8.80 17.68
C VAL A 119 -2.27 -8.45 16.70
N ALA A 120 -2.58 -8.40 15.41
CA ALA A 120 -1.61 -8.03 14.37
C ALA A 120 -1.76 -6.54 14.01
N ALA A 121 -0.68 -5.77 14.16
CA ALA A 121 -0.65 -4.34 13.85
C ALA A 121 0.16 -4.05 12.57
N VAL A 122 -0.55 -3.92 11.44
CA VAL A 122 0.05 -3.75 10.11
C VAL A 122 0.22 -2.27 9.76
N HIS A 123 1.40 -1.89 9.28
CA HIS A 123 1.68 -0.51 8.87
C HIS A 123 2.56 -0.40 7.63
N CYS A 124 2.50 0.78 7.00
CA CYS A 124 3.46 1.26 6.01
C CYS A 124 3.72 2.75 6.29
N LYS A 125 4.27 3.54 5.35
CA LYS A 125 4.49 4.98 5.59
C LYS A 125 3.20 5.72 6.00
N ALA A 126 2.06 5.40 5.37
CA ALA A 126 0.79 6.10 5.57
C ALA A 126 -0.36 5.23 6.08
N GLY A 127 -0.16 3.91 6.26
CA GLY A 127 -1.21 3.00 6.73
C GLY A 127 -2.45 2.96 5.84
N LYS A 128 -2.26 2.91 4.51
CA LYS A 128 -3.34 3.05 3.51
C LYS A 128 -3.23 2.04 2.36
N GLY A 129 -2.43 2.30 1.33
CA GLY A 129 -2.33 1.43 0.13
C GLY A 129 -1.76 0.05 0.44
N ARG A 130 -0.44 -0.03 0.74
CA ARG A 130 0.27 -1.28 1.10
C ARG A 130 -0.41 -2.04 2.26
N THR A 131 -0.74 -1.32 3.34
CA THR A 131 -1.46 -1.87 4.51
C THR A 131 -2.83 -2.43 4.15
N GLY A 132 -3.60 -1.72 3.32
CA GLY A 132 -4.90 -2.18 2.86
C GLY A 132 -4.79 -3.42 1.99
N LEU A 133 -3.83 -3.47 1.05
CA LEU A 133 -3.60 -4.64 0.23
C LEU A 133 -3.33 -5.89 1.08
N VAL A 134 -2.44 -5.79 2.06
CA VAL A 134 -2.12 -6.92 2.97
C VAL A 134 -3.33 -7.33 3.80
N ILE A 135 -4.06 -6.38 4.38
CA ILE A 135 -5.23 -6.71 5.20
C ILE A 135 -6.37 -7.29 4.35
N CYS A 136 -6.60 -6.78 3.13
CA CYS A 136 -7.59 -7.36 2.22
C CYS A 136 -7.20 -8.79 1.82
N ALA A 137 -5.92 -9.05 1.55
CA ALA A 137 -5.40 -10.38 1.28
C ALA A 137 -5.64 -11.33 2.48
N TYR A 138 -5.36 -10.88 3.70
CA TYR A 138 -5.56 -11.69 4.91
C TYR A 138 -7.05 -11.98 5.22
N LEU A 139 -7.93 -11.00 4.99
CA LEU A 139 -9.39 -11.19 5.14
C LEU A 139 -9.94 -12.23 4.17
N MET A 140 -9.42 -12.29 2.93
CA MET A 140 -9.77 -13.36 1.99
C MET A 140 -9.09 -14.70 2.35
N TYR A 141 -7.82 -14.68 2.76
CA TYR A 141 -7.06 -15.88 3.14
C TYR A 141 -7.75 -16.66 4.27
N THR A 142 -8.31 -15.94 5.24
CA THR A 142 -9.06 -16.52 6.37
C THR A 142 -10.53 -16.82 6.07
N GLY A 143 -11.03 -16.47 4.88
CA GLY A 143 -12.44 -16.58 4.53
C GLY A 143 -13.38 -15.59 5.26
N MET A 144 -12.84 -14.58 5.96
CA MET A 144 -13.65 -13.50 6.55
C MET A 144 -14.33 -12.62 5.48
N CYS A 145 -13.74 -12.56 4.28
CA CYS A 145 -14.37 -11.99 3.09
C CYS A 145 -14.27 -12.99 1.93
N THR A 146 -15.33 -13.10 1.15
CA THR A 146 -15.47 -14.01 0.00
C THR A 146 -14.91 -13.44 -1.30
N SER A 147 -14.69 -12.12 -1.35
CA SER A 147 -14.15 -11.44 -2.55
C SER A 147 -13.21 -10.29 -2.21
N GLY A 148 -12.38 -9.92 -3.20
CA GLY A 148 -11.45 -8.80 -3.09
C GLY A 148 -12.13 -7.44 -2.98
N GLU A 149 -13.32 -7.28 -3.57
CA GLU A 149 -14.10 -6.04 -3.44
C GLU A 149 -14.73 -5.92 -2.04
N GLU A 150 -15.32 -7.00 -1.51
CA GLU A 150 -15.83 -7.06 -0.13
C GLU A 150 -14.73 -6.70 0.89
N ALA A 151 -13.54 -7.31 0.74
CA ALA A 151 -12.40 -7.03 1.59
C ALA A 151 -11.91 -5.58 1.47
N MET A 152 -11.88 -5.02 0.25
CA MET A 152 -11.52 -3.62 0.00
C MET A 152 -12.55 -2.63 0.55
N ASP A 153 -13.83 -2.95 0.50
CA ASP A 153 -14.91 -2.10 1.00
C ASP A 153 -14.93 -2.10 2.53
N LEU A 154 -14.81 -3.28 3.17
CA LEU A 154 -14.64 -3.41 4.62
C LEU A 154 -13.41 -2.60 5.09
N TYR A 155 -12.25 -2.83 4.48
CA TYR A 155 -11.04 -2.07 4.80
C TYR A 155 -11.24 -0.56 4.62
N SER A 156 -11.90 -0.15 3.54
CA SER A 156 -12.10 1.27 3.23
C SER A 156 -13.06 1.95 4.21
N ALA A 157 -14.17 1.28 4.57
CA ALA A 157 -15.15 1.77 5.53
C ALA A 157 -14.55 1.95 6.92
N GLN A 158 -13.74 0.99 7.37
CA GLN A 158 -13.04 1.08 8.65
C GLN A 158 -11.91 2.11 8.59
N ARG A 159 -11.03 2.06 7.59
CA ARG A 159 -9.82 2.88 7.58
C ARG A 159 -10.04 4.34 7.18
N THR A 160 -11.08 4.64 6.41
CA THR A 160 -11.29 5.96 5.81
C THR A 160 -12.72 6.49 5.97
N LEU A 161 -12.85 7.81 5.93
CA LEU A 161 -14.11 8.56 5.94
C LEU A 161 -14.66 8.76 4.52
N ASP A 162 -13.80 8.70 3.50
CA ASP A 162 -14.16 8.91 2.09
C ASP A 162 -14.34 7.61 1.29
N GLY A 163 -14.36 6.46 1.96
CA GLY A 163 -14.50 5.13 1.33
C GLY A 163 -13.34 4.76 0.41
N ARG A 164 -12.19 5.45 0.49
CA ARG A 164 -11.07 5.29 -0.43
C ARG A 164 -9.88 4.68 0.29
N GLY A 165 -9.94 3.42 0.72
CA GLY A 165 -8.83 2.70 1.34
C GLY A 165 -7.72 2.36 0.34
N VAL A 166 -7.92 1.31 -0.46
CA VAL A 166 -6.98 0.90 -1.52
C VAL A 166 -7.36 1.56 -2.85
N THR A 167 -6.58 2.57 -3.24
CA THR A 167 -6.86 3.42 -4.42
C THR A 167 -5.88 3.28 -5.57
N VAL A 168 -4.75 2.59 -5.40
CA VAL A 168 -3.76 2.38 -6.47
C VAL A 168 -4.27 1.24 -7.36
N PRO A 169 -4.56 1.46 -8.66
CA PRO A 169 -5.11 0.43 -9.51
C PRO A 169 -4.35 -0.90 -9.52
N SER A 170 -3.01 -0.88 -9.58
CA SER A 170 -2.23 -2.12 -9.49
C SER A 170 -2.37 -2.83 -8.14
N GLN A 171 -2.55 -2.11 -7.03
CA GLN A 171 -2.80 -2.76 -5.74
C GLN A 171 -4.18 -3.45 -5.73
N ARG A 172 -5.22 -2.82 -6.30
CA ARG A 172 -6.54 -3.47 -6.48
C ARG A 172 -6.46 -4.68 -7.41
N ARG A 173 -5.70 -4.58 -8.51
CA ARG A 173 -5.47 -5.69 -9.45
C ARG A 173 -4.84 -6.90 -8.76
N TYR A 174 -3.84 -6.69 -7.92
CA TYR A 174 -3.18 -7.77 -7.18
C TYR A 174 -4.05 -8.39 -6.09
N ILE A 175 -4.96 -7.63 -5.47
CA ILE A 175 -5.99 -8.19 -4.58
C ILE A 175 -6.89 -9.17 -5.35
N ARG A 176 -7.31 -8.84 -6.58
CA ARG A 176 -8.11 -9.74 -7.45
C ARG A 176 -7.31 -10.97 -7.90
N TYR A 177 -6.05 -10.79 -8.32
CA TYR A 177 -5.17 -11.91 -8.64
C TYR A 177 -4.98 -12.86 -7.44
N PHE A 178 -4.91 -12.32 -6.21
CA PHE A 178 -4.80 -13.11 -4.99
C PHE A 178 -6.10 -13.85 -4.64
N GLN A 179 -7.26 -13.23 -4.84
CA GLN A 179 -8.57 -13.90 -4.76
C GLN A 179 -8.61 -15.13 -5.67
N ASP A 180 -8.23 -14.97 -6.94
CA ASP A 180 -8.24 -16.05 -7.93
C ASP A 180 -7.18 -17.12 -7.63
N PHE A 181 -6.03 -16.73 -7.08
CA PHE A 181 -5.01 -17.66 -6.56
C PHE A 181 -5.58 -18.55 -5.44
N LEU A 182 -6.25 -17.96 -4.45
CA LEU A 182 -6.88 -18.70 -3.34
C LEU A 182 -7.98 -19.64 -3.85
N HIS A 183 -8.81 -19.20 -4.80
CA HIS A 183 -9.85 -20.04 -5.40
C HIS A 183 -9.30 -21.22 -6.21
N ARG A 184 -8.26 -20.99 -7.02
CA ARG A 184 -7.66 -22.03 -7.88
C ARG A 184 -6.86 -23.07 -7.10
N LYS A 185 -6.35 -22.72 -5.90
CA LYS A 185 -5.39 -23.53 -5.09
C LYS A 185 -4.17 -24.00 -5.89
N ALA A 186 -3.83 -23.28 -6.94
CA ALA A 186 -2.76 -23.60 -7.87
C ALA A 186 -1.83 -22.39 -8.00
N LEU A 187 -0.54 -22.65 -8.12
CA LEU A 187 0.44 -21.60 -8.41
C LEU A 187 0.10 -20.94 -9.76
N PRO A 188 0.28 -19.61 -9.89
CA PRO A 188 0.08 -18.92 -11.16
C PRO A 188 0.92 -19.57 -12.27
N HIS A 189 0.34 -19.75 -13.46
CA HIS A 189 1.01 -20.41 -14.58
C HIS A 189 2.32 -19.71 -14.96
N VAL A 190 3.45 -20.36 -14.64
CA VAL A 190 4.81 -19.83 -14.86
C VAL A 190 5.22 -19.82 -16.33
N GLN A 191 4.39 -20.36 -17.23
CA GLN A 191 4.65 -20.42 -18.67
C GLN A 191 4.94 -19.03 -19.24
N PRO A 192 6.11 -18.81 -19.88
CA PRO A 192 6.44 -17.53 -20.46
C PRO A 192 5.48 -17.13 -21.59
N LEU A 193 5.23 -15.83 -21.70
CA LEU A 193 4.57 -15.23 -22.85
C LEU A 193 5.61 -14.53 -23.72
N GLN A 194 5.58 -14.77 -25.03
CA GLN A 194 6.39 -14.00 -25.98
C GLN A 194 5.71 -12.64 -26.18
N LEU A 195 6.39 -11.56 -25.79
CA LEU A 195 5.95 -10.20 -26.07
C LEU A 195 6.15 -9.90 -27.56
N GLN A 196 5.06 -9.55 -28.26
CA GLN A 196 5.11 -9.21 -29.68
C GLN A 196 5.03 -7.70 -29.93
N GLN A 197 4.21 -7.00 -29.16
CA GLN A 197 4.00 -5.56 -29.35
C GLN A 197 3.58 -4.87 -28.04
N ILE A 198 4.01 -3.63 -27.83
CA ILE A 198 3.43 -2.71 -26.85
C ILE A 198 2.95 -1.45 -27.58
N THR A 199 1.68 -1.08 -27.40
CA THR A 199 1.14 0.19 -27.87
C THR A 199 0.86 1.12 -26.68
N ILE A 200 1.35 2.35 -26.76
CA ILE A 200 1.17 3.39 -25.74
C ILE A 200 0.50 4.59 -26.39
N SER A 201 -0.71 4.91 -25.95
CA SER A 201 -1.54 5.98 -26.51
C SER A 201 -1.84 7.08 -25.49
N GLY A 202 -2.36 8.22 -25.96
CA GLY A 202 -2.74 9.35 -25.10
C GLY A 202 -1.57 10.11 -24.48
N LEU A 203 -0.41 10.06 -25.13
CA LEU A 203 0.74 10.91 -24.86
C LEU A 203 0.54 12.30 -25.49
N SER A 204 1.11 13.34 -24.89
CA SER A 204 1.24 14.66 -25.52
C SER A 204 2.37 14.66 -26.55
N GLU A 205 2.33 15.55 -27.54
CA GLU A 205 3.44 15.74 -28.51
C GLU A 205 4.80 15.91 -27.82
N LYS A 206 4.88 16.80 -26.82
CA LYS A 206 6.07 16.97 -25.95
C LYS A 206 6.50 15.72 -25.14
N ALA A 207 5.68 14.68 -25.09
CA ALA A 207 6.06 13.38 -24.54
C ALA A 207 6.52 12.39 -25.61
N LEU A 208 6.17 12.59 -26.88
CA LEU A 208 6.68 11.82 -28.02
C LEU A 208 8.07 12.31 -28.46
N GLU A 209 8.40 13.59 -28.24
CA GLU A 209 9.73 14.17 -28.50
C GLU A 209 10.87 13.50 -27.70
N GLU A 210 10.64 13.28 -26.40
CA GLU A 210 11.60 12.66 -25.48
C GLU A 210 10.87 11.78 -24.44
N MET A 211 10.81 10.49 -24.76
CA MET A 211 10.08 9.48 -23.99
C MET A 211 11.00 8.32 -23.60
N MET A 212 10.72 7.71 -22.46
CA MET A 212 11.38 6.45 -22.08
C MET A 212 10.36 5.49 -21.48
N VAL A 213 10.34 4.27 -21.99
CA VAL A 213 9.61 3.13 -21.42
C VAL A 213 10.62 2.23 -20.74
N VAL A 214 10.28 1.75 -19.54
CA VAL A 214 11.07 0.72 -18.86
C VAL A 214 10.15 -0.44 -18.55
N LEU A 215 10.51 -1.61 -19.08
CA LEU A 215 9.91 -2.88 -18.68
C LEU A 215 10.67 -3.38 -17.46
N TRP A 216 9.97 -3.72 -16.40
CA TRP A 216 10.53 -4.41 -15.24
C TRP A 216 9.91 -5.79 -15.13
N VAL A 217 10.72 -6.76 -14.74
CA VAL A 217 10.30 -8.13 -14.48
C VAL A 217 10.69 -8.48 -13.05
N ARG A 218 9.75 -9.07 -12.31
CA ARG A 218 10.01 -9.81 -11.08
C ARG A 218 9.55 -11.25 -11.35
N PRO A 219 10.48 -12.17 -11.62
CA PRO A 219 10.18 -13.58 -11.82
C PRO A 219 9.43 -14.18 -10.63
N TRP A 220 8.79 -15.32 -10.84
CA TRP A 220 8.26 -16.10 -9.73
C TRP A 220 9.40 -16.49 -8.76
N GLY A 221 9.15 -16.43 -7.45
CA GLY A 221 10.19 -16.63 -6.43
C GLY A 221 11.01 -15.39 -6.05
N GLU A 222 11.07 -14.35 -6.89
CA GLU A 222 11.83 -13.14 -6.56
C GLU A 222 11.00 -12.11 -5.78
N THR A 223 11.64 -11.45 -4.81
CA THR A 223 11.06 -10.35 -4.03
C THR A 223 11.22 -8.99 -4.74
N ALA A 224 12.36 -8.79 -5.39
CA ALA A 224 12.71 -7.55 -6.09
C ALA A 224 12.39 -7.64 -7.59
N ALA A 225 12.01 -6.49 -8.17
CA ALA A 225 11.85 -6.36 -9.62
C ALA A 225 13.09 -5.70 -10.23
N ARG A 226 13.49 -6.19 -11.40
CA ARG A 226 14.68 -5.73 -12.12
C ARG A 226 14.26 -5.10 -13.46
N PRO A 227 14.96 -4.06 -13.96
CA PRO A 227 14.72 -3.59 -15.31
C PRO A 227 15.14 -4.67 -16.30
N TYR A 228 14.27 -4.96 -17.27
CA TYR A 228 14.46 -5.97 -18.32
C TYR A 228 14.93 -5.31 -19.62
N VAL A 229 14.31 -4.19 -19.99
CA VAL A 229 14.76 -3.33 -21.10
C VAL A 229 14.44 -1.86 -20.83
N TYR A 230 15.34 -0.98 -21.26
CA TYR A 230 15.10 0.45 -21.41
C TYR A 230 14.87 0.78 -22.88
N LEU A 231 13.77 1.46 -23.19
CA LEU A 231 13.40 1.87 -24.54
C LEU A 231 13.25 3.39 -24.53
N ALA A 232 14.19 4.12 -25.16
CA ALA A 232 14.21 5.57 -25.18
C ALA A 232 13.96 6.09 -26.60
N LEU A 233 12.86 6.85 -26.75
CA LEU A 233 12.51 7.58 -27.95
C LEU A 233 13.07 9.01 -27.84
N ARG A 234 13.90 9.42 -28.80
CA ARG A 234 14.43 10.79 -28.91
C ARG A 234 14.32 11.26 -30.35
N GLN A 235 13.61 12.36 -30.58
CA GLN A 235 13.48 12.97 -31.93
C GLN A 235 12.98 11.99 -33.03
N GLY A 236 12.20 10.97 -32.65
CA GLY A 236 11.71 9.92 -33.55
C GLY A 236 12.56 8.65 -33.60
N GLU A 237 13.81 8.70 -33.11
CA GLU A 237 14.72 7.55 -33.06
C GLU A 237 14.50 6.73 -31.79
N LEU A 238 14.37 5.40 -31.93
CA LEU A 238 14.33 4.47 -30.81
C LEU A 238 15.73 3.94 -30.51
N THR A 239 16.16 4.09 -29.27
CA THR A 239 17.28 3.33 -28.71
C THR A 239 16.75 2.30 -27.71
N ALA A 240 17.18 1.06 -27.85
CA ALA A 240 16.86 -0.03 -26.95
C ALA A 240 18.12 -0.49 -26.22
N THR A 241 18.04 -0.62 -24.90
CA THR A 241 19.12 -1.13 -24.05
C THR A 241 18.57 -2.30 -23.24
N PRO A 242 18.68 -3.54 -23.75
CA PRO A 242 18.43 -4.74 -22.98
C PRO A 242 19.28 -4.76 -21.71
N GLN A 243 18.83 -5.48 -20.69
CA GLN A 243 19.60 -5.71 -19.46
C GLN A 243 19.91 -7.20 -19.33
N PHE A 244 20.87 -7.56 -18.47
CA PHE A 244 21.33 -8.94 -18.26
C PHE A 244 20.24 -9.98 -17.88
N ALA A 245 19.01 -9.54 -17.59
CA ALA A 245 17.84 -10.41 -17.38
C ALA A 245 17.09 -10.79 -18.68
N CYS A 246 17.36 -10.11 -19.80
CA CYS A 246 16.91 -10.47 -21.14
C CYS A 246 17.98 -11.40 -21.76
N GLY A 247 18.00 -12.66 -21.33
CA GLY A 247 18.99 -13.63 -21.82
C GLY A 247 18.91 -13.80 -23.34
N ASN A 248 20.00 -13.49 -24.03
CA ASN A 248 20.18 -13.60 -25.49
C ASN A 248 19.04 -13.03 -26.36
N CYS A 249 18.33 -11.99 -25.88
CA CYS A 249 17.35 -11.22 -26.65
C CYS A 249 18.04 -10.44 -27.79
N GLU A 250 18.50 -11.17 -28.80
CA GLU A 250 19.00 -10.66 -30.06
C GLU A 250 17.80 -10.21 -30.92
N GLY A 251 18.02 -9.19 -31.76
CA GLY A 251 16.94 -8.40 -32.37
C GLY A 251 16.42 -7.28 -31.46
N LEU A 252 16.82 -6.04 -31.77
CA LEU A 252 16.29 -4.85 -31.08
C LEU A 252 14.83 -4.58 -31.50
N PRO A 253 13.94 -4.19 -30.57
CA PRO A 253 12.58 -3.82 -30.94
C PRO A 253 12.58 -2.58 -31.83
N THR A 254 11.62 -2.53 -32.76
CA THR A 254 11.41 -1.39 -33.67
C THR A 254 10.29 -0.49 -33.18
N LEU A 255 10.24 0.74 -33.69
CA LEU A 255 9.27 1.76 -33.29
C LEU A 255 8.54 2.33 -34.50
N THR A 256 7.22 2.46 -34.36
CA THR A 256 6.38 3.24 -35.27
C THR A 256 5.49 4.18 -34.47
N ILE A 257 5.22 5.38 -35.01
CA ILE A 257 4.33 6.38 -34.40
C ILE A 257 3.15 6.59 -35.35
N ALA A 258 1.95 6.31 -34.88
CA ALA A 258 0.70 6.46 -35.62
C ALA A 258 -0.40 6.97 -34.68
N ASP A 259 -1.32 7.81 -35.15
CA ASP A 259 -2.47 8.32 -34.40
C ASP A 259 -2.15 8.94 -33.01
N ALA A 260 -0.95 9.54 -32.90
CA ALA A 260 -0.33 10.01 -31.66
C ALA A 260 -0.30 8.92 -30.55
N SER A 261 0.05 7.71 -30.98
CA SER A 261 0.40 6.53 -30.19
C SER A 261 1.77 6.01 -30.63
N VAL A 262 2.50 5.38 -29.72
CA VAL A 262 3.78 4.73 -29.99
C VAL A 262 3.56 3.23 -29.98
N HIS A 263 3.99 2.58 -31.05
CA HIS A 263 3.94 1.12 -31.22
C HIS A 263 5.38 0.60 -31.22
N LEU A 264 5.70 -0.16 -30.18
CA LEU A 264 6.96 -0.87 -30.00
C LEU A 264 6.73 -2.31 -30.46
N HIS A 265 7.40 -2.73 -31.53
CA HIS A 265 7.30 -4.08 -32.08
C HIS A 265 8.53 -4.88 -31.68
N PHE A 266 8.32 -6.06 -31.10
CA PHE A 266 9.36 -6.94 -30.60
C PHE A 266 9.51 -8.10 -31.59
N PRO A 267 10.73 -8.43 -32.05
CA PRO A 267 10.92 -9.49 -33.02
C PRO A 267 10.47 -10.86 -32.45
N PRO A 268 9.84 -11.70 -33.27
CA PRO A 268 9.63 -13.11 -32.92
C PRO A 268 10.97 -13.86 -32.96
N GLU A 269 10.96 -15.11 -32.47
CA GLU A 269 12.06 -16.06 -32.68
C GLU A 269 12.22 -16.34 -34.18
N SER A 270 13.46 -16.45 -34.67
CA SER A 270 13.71 -16.74 -36.09
C SER A 270 13.36 -18.21 -36.42
N GLU A 271 12.72 -18.47 -37.56
CA GLU A 271 12.32 -19.84 -37.96
C GLU A 271 13.52 -20.78 -38.16
N ASP A 272 14.71 -20.22 -38.41
CA ASP A 272 15.97 -20.96 -38.53
C ASP A 272 16.63 -21.27 -37.16
N GLY A 273 16.15 -20.67 -36.07
CA GLY A 273 16.69 -20.83 -34.72
C GLY A 273 18.14 -20.36 -34.55
N THR A 274 18.68 -19.58 -35.50
CA THR A 274 20.12 -19.30 -35.55
C THR A 274 20.56 -18.10 -34.71
N HIS A 275 19.75 -17.04 -34.60
CA HIS A 275 20.26 -15.76 -34.10
C HIS A 275 19.37 -14.86 -33.21
N ASP A 276 18.04 -15.02 -33.12
CA ASP A 276 17.21 -14.11 -32.28
C ASP A 276 16.41 -14.86 -31.22
N ALA A 277 16.78 -14.77 -29.92
CA ALA A 277 15.98 -15.37 -28.85
C ALA A 277 14.74 -14.50 -28.53
N PRO A 278 13.56 -15.11 -28.33
CA PRO A 278 12.31 -14.37 -28.19
C PRO A 278 12.24 -13.53 -26.91
N TRP A 279 11.47 -12.44 -26.99
CA TRP A 279 11.19 -11.52 -25.88
C TRP A 279 10.24 -12.14 -24.83
N LEU A 280 10.74 -13.11 -24.08
CA LEU A 280 9.96 -13.92 -23.13
C LEU A 280 9.79 -13.23 -21.77
N LEU A 281 8.54 -13.08 -21.35
CA LEU A 281 8.14 -12.53 -20.04
C LEU A 281 7.43 -13.58 -19.19
N SER A 282 7.77 -13.65 -17.90
CA SER A 282 7.09 -14.48 -16.90
C SER A 282 7.08 -13.78 -15.54
N GLY A 283 6.03 -14.01 -14.75
CA GLY A 283 5.86 -13.43 -13.42
C GLY A 283 5.24 -12.04 -13.42
N ASP A 284 5.70 -11.17 -12.53
CA ASP A 284 5.18 -9.81 -12.36
C ASP A 284 5.88 -8.82 -13.28
N ILE A 285 5.12 -8.19 -14.17
CA ILE A 285 5.60 -7.27 -15.19
C ILE A 285 5.15 -5.85 -14.85
N LYS A 286 6.07 -4.89 -14.94
CA LYS A 286 5.76 -3.46 -14.87
C LYS A 286 6.08 -2.76 -16.17
N ILE A 287 5.11 -2.09 -16.76
CA ILE A 287 5.34 -1.14 -17.86
C ILE A 287 5.29 0.26 -17.25
N GLN A 288 6.42 0.97 -17.25
CA GLN A 288 6.50 2.33 -16.72
C GLN A 288 6.95 3.33 -17.78
N VAL A 289 6.14 4.38 -17.98
CA VAL A 289 6.38 5.43 -18.96
C VAL A 289 6.90 6.69 -18.28
N PHE A 290 7.94 7.27 -18.86
CA PHE A 290 8.59 8.51 -18.44
C PHE A 290 8.65 9.48 -19.63
N ARG A 291 8.69 10.78 -19.31
CA ARG A 291 9.12 11.85 -20.21
C ARG A 291 10.46 12.38 -19.72
N GLY A 292 11.36 12.70 -20.64
CA GLY A 292 12.64 13.34 -20.32
C GLY A 292 13.83 12.39 -20.41
N SER A 293 15.01 12.98 -20.44
CA SER A 293 16.29 12.30 -20.62
C SER A 293 16.66 11.32 -19.50
N ALA A 294 17.73 10.55 -19.72
CA ALA A 294 18.33 9.69 -18.69
C ALA A 294 18.73 10.45 -17.40
N THR A 295 19.08 11.74 -17.50
CA THR A 295 19.48 12.58 -16.35
C THR A 295 18.32 13.33 -15.70
N SER A 296 17.19 13.52 -16.40
CA SER A 296 16.02 14.24 -15.87
C SER A 296 14.69 13.59 -16.32
N ARG A 297 14.42 12.39 -15.79
CA ARG A 297 13.21 11.63 -16.12
C ARG A 297 12.04 11.90 -15.18
N THR A 298 10.88 12.17 -15.76
CA THR A 298 9.60 12.36 -15.06
C THR A 298 8.65 11.21 -15.39
N SER A 299 8.36 10.33 -14.43
CA SER A 299 7.36 9.27 -14.64
C SER A 299 5.97 9.88 -14.87
N LEU A 300 5.31 9.46 -15.97
CA LEU A 300 3.99 9.90 -16.40
C LEU A 300 2.88 9.01 -15.84
N PHE A 301 3.07 7.69 -15.94
CA PHE A 301 2.20 6.63 -15.43
C PHE A 301 2.93 5.27 -15.47
N TYR A 302 2.34 4.25 -14.84
CA TYR A 302 2.76 2.86 -14.98
C TYR A 302 1.59 1.89 -14.76
N THR A 303 1.82 0.61 -15.01
CA THR A 303 0.95 -0.47 -14.54
C THR A 303 1.78 -1.69 -14.16
N TRP A 304 1.33 -2.44 -13.16
CA TRP A 304 1.78 -3.81 -12.88
C TRP A 304 0.72 -4.81 -13.32
N PHE A 305 1.14 -5.94 -13.87
CA PHE A 305 0.30 -7.11 -14.12
C PHE A 305 1.14 -8.37 -13.96
N ASN A 306 0.48 -9.53 -13.88
CA ASN A 306 1.16 -10.82 -13.80
C ASN A 306 0.82 -11.64 -15.04
N THR A 307 1.81 -12.28 -15.68
CA THR A 307 1.64 -12.99 -16.96
C THR A 307 0.59 -14.10 -16.90
N SER A 308 0.42 -14.72 -15.73
CA SER A 308 -0.58 -15.79 -15.49
C SER A 308 -2.04 -15.30 -15.48
N TYR A 309 -2.25 -13.99 -15.54
CA TYR A 309 -3.54 -13.30 -15.49
C TYR A 309 -3.65 -12.25 -16.61
N VAL A 310 -2.99 -12.54 -17.73
CA VAL A 310 -3.15 -11.83 -18.99
C VAL A 310 -4.35 -12.44 -19.71
N ASP A 311 -5.51 -11.81 -19.52
CA ASP A 311 -6.74 -12.18 -20.22
C ASP A 311 -6.88 -11.32 -21.48
N GLY A 312 -7.04 -11.98 -22.63
CA GLY A 312 -7.21 -11.36 -23.94
C GLY A 312 -5.91 -10.96 -24.65
N ASN A 313 -5.99 -10.84 -25.97
CA ASN A 313 -4.91 -10.39 -26.84
C ASN A 313 -5.47 -9.33 -27.83
N PRO A 314 -5.17 -8.03 -27.68
CA PRO A 314 -4.21 -7.47 -26.74
C PRO A 314 -4.71 -7.45 -25.29
N TYR A 315 -3.78 -7.64 -24.36
CA TYR A 315 -3.94 -7.21 -22.98
C TYR A 315 -4.06 -5.68 -22.95
N ARG A 316 -5.06 -5.12 -22.26
CA ARG A 316 -5.35 -3.68 -22.29
C ARG A 316 -5.50 -3.09 -20.89
N VAL A 317 -4.79 -1.99 -20.63
CA VAL A 317 -4.88 -1.22 -19.39
C VAL A 317 -5.24 0.23 -19.71
N GLU A 318 -6.49 0.58 -19.45
CA GLU A 318 -7.02 1.92 -19.70
C GLU A 318 -6.59 2.93 -18.63
N ARG A 319 -6.71 4.23 -18.92
CA ARG A 319 -6.31 5.34 -18.04
C ARG A 319 -6.74 5.18 -16.58
N GLN A 320 -7.95 4.71 -16.32
CA GLN A 320 -8.49 4.55 -14.96
C GLN A 320 -7.79 3.44 -14.17
N GLN A 321 -7.13 2.52 -14.87
CA GLN A 321 -6.41 1.37 -14.35
C GLN A 321 -4.87 1.56 -14.34
N LEU A 322 -4.39 2.75 -14.75
CA LEU A 322 -2.98 3.14 -14.70
C LEU A 322 -2.65 3.82 -13.37
N ASP A 323 -1.46 3.56 -12.85
CA ASP A 323 -0.96 4.15 -11.61
C ASP A 323 -0.29 5.51 -11.86
N LYS A 324 -0.39 6.41 -10.88
CA LYS A 324 0.33 7.70 -10.80
C LYS A 324 0.16 8.62 -12.02
N VAL A 325 -0.95 8.49 -12.75
CA VAL A 325 -1.26 9.24 -13.97
C VAL A 325 -1.15 10.75 -13.76
N ARG A 326 -0.20 11.40 -14.45
CA ARG A 326 -0.02 12.85 -14.39
C ARG A 326 -1.12 13.61 -15.15
N LYS A 327 -1.37 14.86 -14.73
CA LYS A 327 -2.33 15.77 -15.37
C LYS A 327 -2.08 15.99 -16.87
N SER A 328 -0.83 15.90 -17.32
CA SER A 328 -0.42 16.08 -18.73
C SER A 328 -0.74 14.90 -19.64
N VAL A 329 -1.15 13.76 -19.08
CA VAL A 329 -1.49 12.54 -19.82
C VAL A 329 -2.94 12.67 -20.30
N GLN A 330 -3.26 12.36 -21.55
CA GLN A 330 -4.59 12.57 -22.15
C GLN A 330 -5.65 11.61 -21.60
N ALA A 331 -6.93 11.97 -21.73
CA ALA A 331 -8.07 11.14 -21.29
C ALA A 331 -8.07 9.74 -21.94
N ARG A 332 -7.71 9.65 -23.23
CA ARG A 332 -7.61 8.41 -24.02
C ARG A 332 -6.39 7.53 -23.71
N ALA A 333 -5.59 7.85 -22.69
CA ALA A 333 -4.34 7.14 -22.44
C ALA A 333 -4.57 5.67 -22.09
N CYS A 334 -3.79 4.80 -22.73
CA CYS A 334 -3.91 3.36 -22.61
C CYS A 334 -2.54 2.73 -22.89
N ILE A 335 -2.22 1.67 -22.15
CA ILE A 335 -1.17 0.72 -22.53
C ILE A 335 -1.90 -0.53 -23.05
N SER A 336 -1.52 -1.03 -24.20
CA SER A 336 -1.89 -2.39 -24.63
C SER A 336 -0.65 -3.19 -25.00
N ALA A 337 -0.69 -4.50 -24.79
CA ALA A 337 0.38 -5.42 -25.10
C ALA A 337 -0.16 -6.66 -25.81
N HIS A 338 0.49 -7.06 -26.90
CA HIS A 338 0.20 -8.29 -27.63
C HIS A 338 1.19 -9.37 -27.20
N PHE A 339 0.66 -10.57 -26.97
CA PHE A 339 1.42 -11.73 -26.52
C PHE A 339 1.11 -12.95 -27.37
N ALA A 340 2.11 -13.77 -27.65
CA ALA A 340 1.93 -15.13 -28.11
C ALA A 340 2.21 -16.14 -26.99
N HIS A 341 1.50 -17.26 -27.01
CA HIS A 341 1.82 -18.41 -26.17
C HIS A 341 3.05 -19.10 -26.72
N VAL A 342 4.05 -19.33 -25.88
CA VAL A 342 5.19 -20.18 -26.22
C VAL A 342 4.72 -21.65 -26.22
N PRO A 343 4.88 -22.41 -27.31
CA PRO A 343 4.58 -23.84 -27.30
C PRO A 343 5.47 -24.57 -26.27
N PRO A 344 5.00 -25.63 -25.60
CA PRO A 344 5.73 -26.32 -24.52
C PRO A 344 6.95 -27.13 -24.98
N PHE A 345 7.53 -26.83 -26.15
CA PHE A 345 8.57 -27.63 -26.82
C PHE A 345 9.99 -27.06 -26.79
N HIS A 346 10.22 -25.86 -26.24
CA HIS A 346 11.56 -25.38 -25.94
C HIS A 346 11.93 -25.65 -24.48
N ARG A 347 12.28 -26.91 -24.17
CA ARG A 347 13.20 -27.16 -23.04
C ARG A 347 14.55 -26.57 -23.43
N LEU A 348 14.97 -25.52 -22.73
CA LEU A 348 16.41 -25.28 -22.59
C LEU A 348 17.03 -26.57 -22.00
N PRO A 349 18.20 -27.01 -22.49
CA PRO A 349 18.85 -28.21 -21.97
C PRO A 349 19.10 -28.04 -20.47
N ASP A 350 18.60 -28.98 -19.68
CA ASP A 350 18.63 -28.92 -18.23
C ASP A 350 20.08 -29.13 -17.73
N PRO A 351 20.69 -28.17 -17.00
CA PRO A 351 22.03 -28.36 -16.42
C PRO A 351 22.09 -29.48 -15.36
N SER A 352 20.94 -30.04 -14.96
CA SER A 352 20.81 -31.02 -13.88
C SER A 352 20.64 -32.49 -14.31
N GLU A 353 20.80 -32.85 -15.59
CA GLU A 353 21.04 -34.26 -16.00
C GLU A 353 22.45 -34.78 -15.60
N GLY A 354 22.85 -34.47 -14.37
CA GLY A 354 24.17 -34.72 -13.79
C GLY A 354 24.20 -34.63 -12.26
N GLY A 355 23.09 -34.87 -11.55
CA GLY A 355 23.11 -34.88 -10.08
C GLY A 355 21.82 -35.36 -9.40
N ASN A 356 21.88 -36.51 -8.73
CA ASN A 356 20.83 -36.95 -7.80
C ASN A 356 20.71 -35.97 -6.62
N GLY A 357 19.54 -35.35 -6.43
CA GLY A 357 19.23 -34.49 -5.28
C GLY A 357 17.72 -34.31 -5.12
N ALA A 358 17.19 -34.55 -3.91
CA ALA A 358 15.75 -34.65 -3.69
C ALA A 358 15.00 -33.31 -3.82
N SER A 359 13.89 -33.32 -4.57
CA SER A 359 12.93 -32.22 -4.58
C SER A 359 11.99 -32.31 -3.37
N ALA A 360 11.99 -31.27 -2.54
CA ALA A 360 11.00 -31.12 -1.48
C ALA A 360 9.69 -30.54 -2.06
N ALA A 361 8.69 -31.39 -2.23
CA ALA A 361 7.36 -30.94 -2.67
C ALA A 361 6.70 -30.07 -1.60
N LEU A 362 6.24 -28.87 -1.99
CA LEU A 362 5.32 -28.07 -1.20
C LEU A 362 3.94 -28.72 -1.27
N ASP A 363 3.50 -29.33 -0.17
CA ASP A 363 2.15 -29.90 -0.03
C ASP A 363 1.15 -28.79 0.35
N PRO A 364 0.18 -28.43 -0.53
CA PRO A 364 -0.76 -27.35 -0.26
C PRO A 364 -2.01 -27.81 0.54
N ALA A 365 -2.08 -29.08 0.97
CA ALA A 365 -3.28 -29.67 1.55
C ALA A 365 -3.44 -29.48 3.07
N ARG A 366 -3.45 -28.22 3.57
CA ARG A 366 -3.89 -27.95 4.96
C ARG A 366 -4.53 -26.59 5.20
N ALA A 367 -5.73 -26.39 4.67
CA ALA A 367 -6.66 -25.40 5.20
C ALA A 367 -7.45 -26.02 6.39
N PRO A 368 -7.58 -25.34 7.55
CA PRO A 368 -8.38 -25.86 8.65
C PRO A 368 -9.87 -25.72 8.37
N HIS A 369 -10.62 -26.82 8.55
CA HIS A 369 -12.08 -26.77 8.53
C HIS A 369 -12.61 -26.12 9.82
N HIS A 370 -13.08 -24.87 9.73
CA HIS A 370 -13.96 -24.31 10.77
C HIS A 370 -15.36 -24.90 10.62
N THR A 371 -15.68 -25.90 11.45
CA THR A 371 -17.03 -26.45 11.58
C THR A 371 -17.75 -25.88 12.80
N GLY A 372 -18.96 -25.39 12.57
CA GLY A 372 -20.10 -25.48 13.49
C GLY A 372 -19.94 -25.03 14.94
N LEU A 373 -20.43 -23.82 15.23
CA LEU A 373 -20.98 -23.51 16.55
C LEU A 373 -22.16 -24.44 16.86
N THR A 374 -22.08 -25.24 17.93
CA THR A 374 -23.25 -25.73 18.66
C THR A 374 -22.97 -25.67 20.16
N ASP A 375 -23.75 -24.83 20.85
CA ASP A 375 -23.94 -24.84 22.31
C ASP A 375 -24.49 -26.21 22.74
N PRO A 376 -24.21 -26.70 23.96
CA PRO A 376 -25.31 -26.69 24.90
C PRO A 376 -24.94 -26.38 26.36
N SER A 377 -25.73 -25.49 26.95
CA SER A 377 -25.80 -25.26 28.39
C SER A 377 -27.12 -25.79 28.96
N THR A 378 -27.08 -26.96 29.63
CA THR A 378 -27.92 -27.25 30.83
C THR A 378 -27.45 -28.54 31.52
N PRO A 379 -27.55 -28.64 32.86
CA PRO A 379 -27.10 -29.81 33.62
C PRO A 379 -28.24 -30.83 33.82
N GLY A 380 -27.90 -32.12 33.86
CA GLY A 380 -28.82 -33.20 34.20
C GLY A 380 -28.11 -34.31 34.98
N ALA A 381 -28.51 -34.52 36.23
CA ALA A 381 -27.95 -35.54 37.11
C ALA A 381 -28.95 -36.66 37.40
N CYS A 382 -28.49 -37.90 37.32
CA CYS A 382 -29.03 -39.11 37.95
C CYS A 382 -27.78 -39.93 38.33
N THR A 383 -27.53 -40.29 39.59
CA THR A 383 -28.40 -41.08 40.48
C THR A 383 -28.26 -40.70 41.96
N PRO A 384 -29.28 -41.00 42.78
CA PRO A 384 -29.11 -41.31 44.19
C PRO A 384 -29.57 -42.73 44.53
N ALA A 385 -28.99 -43.32 45.57
CA ALA A 385 -29.48 -44.54 46.20
C ALA A 385 -30.09 -44.21 47.57
N ASN A 386 -31.25 -44.81 47.86
CA ASN A 386 -31.89 -45.04 49.16
C ASN A 386 -31.77 -43.97 50.27
N GLY A 387 -32.93 -43.38 50.62
CA GLY A 387 -33.13 -42.64 51.87
C GLY A 387 -34.62 -42.34 52.08
N GLU A 388 -35.14 -42.65 53.26
CA GLU A 388 -36.56 -42.53 53.62
C GLU A 388 -36.97 -41.06 53.87
N GLY A 389 -38.26 -40.73 53.71
CA GLY A 389 -38.79 -39.41 54.12
C GLY A 389 -40.17 -39.08 53.59
N THR A 390 -41.15 -38.90 54.49
CA THR A 390 -42.55 -38.59 54.18
C THR A 390 -42.87 -37.09 54.24
N GLY A 391 -43.85 -36.63 53.46
CA GLY A 391 -44.76 -35.54 53.91
C GLY A 391 -44.92 -34.28 53.06
N ALA A 392 -46.16 -34.10 52.56
CA ALA A 392 -46.99 -32.87 52.57
C ALA A 392 -46.60 -31.56 51.81
N GLU A 393 -47.60 -31.06 51.04
CA GLU A 393 -48.02 -29.63 50.86
C GLU A 393 -47.02 -28.64 50.18
N SER A 394 -47.40 -27.59 49.42
CA SER A 394 -48.69 -27.00 48.99
C SER A 394 -48.50 -26.05 47.76
N GLU A 395 -49.58 -25.68 47.07
CA GLU A 395 -49.66 -24.56 46.08
C GLU A 395 -49.90 -23.17 46.77
N PRO A 396 -50.18 -22.01 46.10
CA PRO A 396 -49.99 -21.51 44.72
C PRO A 396 -49.39 -20.05 44.64
N ALA A 397 -49.45 -19.42 43.44
CA ALA A 397 -49.95 -18.03 43.19
C ALA A 397 -49.01 -16.93 42.60
N ASN A 398 -49.11 -16.75 41.28
CA ASN A 398 -49.60 -15.56 40.53
C ASN A 398 -49.38 -14.11 41.03
N CYS A 399 -48.93 -13.18 40.15
CA CYS A 399 -49.27 -11.74 40.20
C CYS A 399 -49.00 -10.93 38.89
N HIS A 400 -49.80 -9.88 38.64
CA HIS A 400 -49.81 -8.96 37.46
C HIS A 400 -48.78 -7.78 37.60
N ARG A 401 -48.53 -6.79 36.71
CA ARG A 401 -49.34 -5.79 35.91
C ARG A 401 -48.43 -5.00 34.92
N GLU A 402 -48.83 -4.50 33.73
CA GLU A 402 -49.52 -3.20 33.36
C GLU A 402 -48.72 -1.90 33.73
N HIS A 403 -48.58 -0.78 32.96
CA HIS A 403 -48.96 -0.33 31.58
C HIS A 403 -48.22 1.02 31.18
N ASP A 404 -48.04 1.33 29.87
CA ASP A 404 -48.04 2.68 29.16
C ASP A 404 -47.10 3.88 29.58
N ALA A 405 -46.89 5.01 28.85
CA ALA A 405 -46.86 5.43 27.42
C ALA A 405 -46.38 6.92 27.25
N CYS A 406 -46.23 7.44 26.00
CA CYS A 406 -46.13 8.87 25.56
C CYS A 406 -44.85 9.72 25.89
N SER A 407 -44.56 10.91 25.32
CA SER A 407 -44.67 11.53 23.96
C SER A 407 -43.94 12.92 23.94
N ALA A 408 -43.60 13.49 22.77
CA ALA A 408 -42.81 14.75 22.62
C ALA A 408 -43.63 16.07 22.65
N PRO A 409 -42.97 17.27 22.69
CA PRO A 409 -43.26 18.31 21.68
C PRO A 409 -42.05 19.20 21.22
N GLN A 410 -42.32 20.33 20.55
CA GLN A 410 -41.51 21.01 19.50
C GLN A 410 -40.77 22.34 19.90
N ARG A 411 -40.12 23.00 18.91
CA ARG A 411 -39.36 24.28 18.95
C ARG A 411 -40.24 25.56 19.08
N PRO A 412 -39.62 26.75 19.21
CA PRO A 412 -39.59 27.69 18.06
C PRO A 412 -38.29 28.53 17.88
N ASP A 413 -38.21 29.29 16.76
CA ASP A 413 -37.11 30.21 16.36
C ASP A 413 -37.45 31.70 16.63
N SER A 414 -36.47 32.63 16.64
CA SER A 414 -36.59 34.04 16.14
C SER A 414 -35.28 34.87 16.21
N ASN A 415 -35.21 35.98 15.44
CA ASN A 415 -34.07 36.89 15.24
C ASN A 415 -34.10 38.16 16.14
N GLY A 416 -32.97 38.84 16.34
CA GLY A 416 -32.87 40.21 16.89
C GLY A 416 -31.43 40.79 16.87
N SER A 417 -31.27 42.12 16.75
CA SER A 417 -29.99 42.75 16.36
C SER A 417 -29.54 44.01 17.15
N GLY A 418 -28.29 44.01 17.65
CA GLY A 418 -27.45 45.18 18.03
C GLY A 418 -27.76 45.89 19.37
N PRO A 419 -26.91 46.84 19.86
CA PRO A 419 -25.52 47.16 19.49
C PRO A 419 -24.52 47.32 20.70
N GLU A 420 -23.27 47.69 20.40
CA GLU A 420 -22.23 48.36 21.24
C GLU A 420 -21.80 47.88 22.65
N ALA A 421 -20.48 47.63 22.81
CA ALA A 421 -19.64 48.27 23.84
C ALA A 421 -18.13 47.93 23.62
N GLU A 422 -17.30 48.93 23.33
CA GLU A 422 -15.83 48.78 23.27
C GLU A 422 -15.19 48.65 24.67
N ARG A 423 -14.10 47.88 24.79
CA ARG A 423 -13.06 48.12 25.81
C ARG A 423 -11.67 48.03 25.19
N ARG A 424 -10.97 49.17 25.16
CA ARG A 424 -9.55 49.28 24.80
C ARG A 424 -8.67 48.63 25.87
N CYS A 425 -7.64 47.90 25.44
CA CYS A 425 -6.38 47.79 26.18
C CYS A 425 -5.26 48.35 25.30
N VAL A 426 -4.48 49.26 25.87
CA VAL A 426 -3.38 49.96 25.19
C VAL A 426 -2.09 49.15 25.33
N VAL A 427 -1.30 49.06 24.27
CA VAL A 427 0.09 48.56 24.32
C VAL A 427 1.00 49.59 23.65
N HIS A 428 2.05 50.00 24.37
CA HIS A 428 3.00 51.02 23.92
C HIS A 428 3.96 50.50 22.85
N SER A 429 4.36 51.40 21.95
CA SER A 429 5.42 51.21 20.95
C SER A 429 6.74 51.85 21.40
N GLY A 430 7.85 51.13 21.25
CA GLY A 430 9.23 51.62 21.44
C GLY A 430 10.23 50.73 20.67
N PRO A 431 11.39 51.23 20.22
CA PRO A 431 11.93 50.82 18.91
C PRO A 431 13.25 50.03 18.91
N SER A 432 13.51 49.42 17.74
CA SER A 432 14.81 49.17 17.08
C SER A 432 15.96 48.49 17.84
N GLU A 433 16.51 47.42 17.24
CA GLU A 433 17.90 47.48 16.75
C GLU A 433 18.18 46.44 15.66
N SER A 434 19.07 46.79 14.74
CA SER A 434 19.51 45.97 13.60
C SER A 434 21.02 45.75 13.70
N LEU A 435 21.46 44.49 13.72
CA LEU A 435 22.88 44.14 13.79
C LEU A 435 23.29 43.29 12.59
N CYS A 436 23.99 43.92 11.65
CA CYS A 436 24.80 43.24 10.65
C CYS A 436 26.12 42.80 11.30
N LEU A 437 26.55 41.56 11.06
CA LEU A 437 27.92 41.13 11.27
C LEU A 437 28.41 40.38 10.03
N THR A 438 29.62 40.72 9.60
CA THR A 438 30.31 40.21 8.40
C THR A 438 31.59 39.47 8.78
N SER A 439 32.27 38.96 7.74
CA SER A 439 33.63 38.37 7.70
C SER A 439 33.85 36.99 8.30
N ASP A 440 34.07 36.05 7.39
CA ASP A 440 35.26 35.18 7.30
C ASP A 440 36.24 35.20 8.50
N GLN A 441 36.54 34.03 9.05
CA GLN A 441 37.83 33.34 8.82
C GLN A 441 37.94 32.00 9.56
N CYS A 442 38.85 31.17 9.05
CA CYS A 442 39.34 29.87 9.54
C CYS A 442 38.56 28.62 9.09
N GLY A 443 39.06 27.97 8.05
CA GLY A 443 38.76 26.55 7.79
C GLY A 443 39.54 25.63 8.73
N TRP A 444 39.45 24.31 8.55
CA TRP A 444 40.48 23.33 8.92
C TRP A 444 40.36 22.09 8.02
N SER A 445 41.45 21.32 7.97
CA SER A 445 41.77 20.11 7.18
C SER A 445 40.62 19.18 6.70
N ARG A 446 40.75 18.74 5.43
CA ARG A 446 40.20 17.44 4.99
C ARG A 446 41.00 16.30 5.62
N GLN A 447 40.34 15.38 6.33
CA GLN A 447 40.76 13.99 6.46
C GLN A 447 39.55 13.07 6.60
N SER A 448 39.75 11.78 6.33
CA SER A 448 38.73 10.86 5.81
C SER A 448 37.95 10.06 6.86
N SER A 449 36.62 10.03 6.74
CA SER A 449 35.78 8.80 6.82
C SER A 449 34.29 9.16 6.77
N ALA A 450 33.69 9.11 5.57
CA ALA A 450 32.25 9.37 5.39
C ALA A 450 31.53 8.12 4.88
N TRP A 451 30.80 7.45 5.76
CA TRP A 451 29.74 6.53 5.37
C TRP A 451 28.57 7.32 4.75
N PRO A 452 27.92 6.84 3.68
CA PRO A 452 26.86 7.58 3.02
C PRO A 452 25.57 7.56 3.86
N VAL A 453 25.30 8.66 4.55
CA VAL A 453 23.96 8.95 5.09
C VAL A 453 23.03 9.23 3.90
N PRO A 454 21.91 8.51 3.73
CA PRO A 454 20.99 8.76 2.62
C PRO A 454 20.29 10.12 2.80
N PRO A 455 20.07 10.89 1.72
CA PRO A 455 19.46 12.21 1.83
C PRO A 455 18.00 12.10 2.28
N CYS A 456 17.71 12.65 3.46
CA CYS A 456 16.34 12.88 3.92
C CYS A 456 15.55 13.64 2.85
N SER A 457 14.42 13.09 2.40
CA SER A 457 13.68 13.64 1.27
C SER A 457 13.14 15.05 1.57
N CYS A 458 13.74 16.09 0.98
CA CYS A 458 13.33 17.49 1.12
C CYS A 458 11.82 17.70 0.87
N PHE A 459 11.21 16.83 0.06
CA PHE A 459 9.77 16.80 -0.21
C PHE A 459 8.88 16.78 1.04
N ASP A 460 9.24 16.05 2.09
CA ASP A 460 8.42 15.96 3.31
C ASP A 460 8.57 17.22 4.19
N VAL A 461 9.75 17.86 4.19
CA VAL A 461 9.98 19.16 4.84
C VAL A 461 9.24 20.28 4.10
N ILE A 462 9.34 20.31 2.76
CA ILE A 462 8.63 21.28 1.89
C ILE A 462 7.11 21.15 2.09
N MET A 463 6.55 19.94 2.13
CA MET A 463 5.13 19.76 2.42
C MET A 463 4.72 20.28 3.80
N CYS A 464 5.57 20.13 4.82
CA CYS A 464 5.34 20.70 6.15
C CYS A 464 5.40 22.24 6.13
N LEU A 465 6.41 22.83 5.48
CA LEU A 465 6.57 24.28 5.34
C LEU A 465 5.42 24.91 4.54
N CYS A 466 5.04 24.34 3.39
CA CYS A 466 3.89 24.82 2.61
C CYS A 466 2.56 24.73 3.39
N LEU A 467 2.41 23.73 4.27
CA LEU A 467 1.24 23.60 5.13
C LEU A 467 1.24 24.65 6.25
N ILE A 468 2.40 24.92 6.86
CA ILE A 468 2.58 26.00 7.85
C ILE A 468 2.31 27.37 7.22
N CYS A 469 2.86 27.65 6.02
CA CYS A 469 2.58 28.89 5.29
C CYS A 469 1.09 29.05 4.96
N LYS A 470 0.39 27.97 4.57
CA LYS A 470 -1.07 28.03 4.35
C LYS A 470 -1.87 28.27 5.63
N ILE A 471 -1.44 27.74 6.77
CA ILE A 471 -2.06 28.02 8.07
C ILE A 471 -1.86 29.48 8.47
N GLN A 472 -0.66 30.04 8.24
CA GLN A 472 -0.39 31.46 8.49
C GLN A 472 -1.16 32.38 7.53
N GLN A 473 -1.32 32.02 6.25
CA GLN A 473 -2.15 32.77 5.29
C GLN A 473 -3.65 32.73 5.60
N GLY A 474 -4.12 31.74 6.37
CA GLY A 474 -5.51 31.67 6.85
C GLY A 474 -5.81 32.56 8.07
N ALA A 475 -4.78 33.06 8.77
CA ALA A 475 -4.91 34.03 9.85
C ALA A 475 -4.56 35.42 9.29
N GLY A 476 -5.59 36.18 8.92
CA GLY A 476 -5.45 37.29 7.97
C GLY A 476 -4.44 38.39 8.33
N GLN A 477 -3.35 38.47 7.56
CA GLN A 477 -2.68 39.72 7.19
C GLN A 477 -1.94 39.56 5.85
N PRO A 478 -2.13 40.46 4.86
CA PRO A 478 -1.42 40.38 3.59
C PRO A 478 -0.08 41.12 3.65
N ARG A 479 1.02 40.38 3.77
CA ARG A 479 2.36 40.87 3.36
C ARG A 479 3.02 39.82 2.47
N GLY A 480 3.42 40.25 1.27
CA GLY A 480 3.97 39.36 0.25
C GLY A 480 5.33 38.80 0.65
N LEU A 481 5.43 37.48 0.67
CA LEU A 481 6.69 36.74 0.69
C LEU A 481 6.72 35.86 -0.57
N GLN A 482 7.48 36.29 -1.57
CA GLN A 482 7.87 35.42 -2.68
C GLN A 482 8.89 34.41 -2.15
N CYS A 483 8.52 33.12 -2.11
CA CYS A 483 9.50 32.06 -2.00
C CYS A 483 10.21 31.89 -3.35
N ASN A 484 11.39 32.51 -3.51
CA ASN A 484 12.34 32.03 -4.50
C ASN A 484 12.91 30.69 -4.02
N LEU A 485 12.85 29.69 -4.89
CA LEU A 485 13.32 28.33 -4.68
C LEU A 485 14.62 28.13 -5.46
N GLU A 486 15.72 28.69 -4.95
CA GLU A 486 17.07 28.35 -5.37
C GLU A 486 17.94 28.07 -4.14
N GLN A 487 18.67 26.94 -4.21
CA GLN A 487 19.46 26.23 -3.18
C GLN A 487 18.69 25.17 -2.36
#